data_AF-A0A2G8K232-F1
#
_entry.id   AF-A0A2G8K232-F1
#
_cell.length_a   1.000
_cell.length_b   1.000
_cell.length_c   1.000
_cell.angle_alpha   90.00
_cell.angle_beta   90.00
_cell.angle_gamma   90.00
#
_symmetry.space_group_name_H-M   'P 1'
#
loop_
_entity.id
_entity.type
_entity.pdbx_description
1 polymer ?
#
loop_
_entity_poly.entity_id
_entity_poly.type
_entity_poly.pdbx_seq_one_letter_code
_entity_poly.pdbx_strand_id
1 'polypeptide(L)'
;MQQTLESKDEGTLELRDTYSSLQQEVEIKTKKLKKLFAKLQAVKSDIQDLQEEHVRERQELEQTQDELMRELKLKVLIIDNFIPPEEKTKIIQRAEFDEERDQWMLRLLAKSEGPQQMAKRPVSAVGNRRPVTDYAKMAAQMGGNPRYKAENVLQVELDMPNRTTRDYEGPSVAPRVQAALDAALQDEDDLDLEIQPSVFANRNKGKVKKEKAKEKKPKVKKSAGGNSELYPTARGLIAK
;
A
#
# COMPACT_ATOMS: atom_id res chain seq x y z
N MET A 1 -43.93 -19.59 23.40
CA MET A 1 -44.22 -19.82 24.82
C MET A 1 -45.59 -19.28 25.25
N GLN A 2 -45.97 -18.05 24.85
CA GLN A 2 -47.28 -17.49 25.20
C GLN A 2 -48.46 -18.16 24.46
N GLN A 3 -48.32 -18.35 23.15
CA GLN A 3 -49.33 -19.03 22.31
C GLN A 3 -49.56 -20.50 22.72
N THR A 4 -48.51 -21.19 23.17
CA THR A 4 -48.57 -22.57 23.68
C THR A 4 -49.23 -22.68 25.06
N LEU A 5 -49.23 -21.60 25.86
CA LEU A 5 -49.92 -21.56 27.16
C LEU A 5 -51.41 -21.24 26.96
N GLU A 6 -51.74 -20.25 26.11
CA GLU A 6 -53.14 -19.96 25.75
C GLU A 6 -53.85 -21.18 25.15
N SER A 7 -53.17 -21.93 24.27
CA SER A 7 -53.77 -23.12 23.66
C SER A 7 -54.01 -24.26 24.65
N LYS A 8 -53.24 -24.33 25.75
CA LYS A 8 -53.42 -25.33 26.83
C LYS A 8 -54.50 -24.90 27.83
N ASP A 9 -54.59 -23.61 28.13
CA ASP A 9 -55.63 -23.05 28.99
C ASP A 9 -57.01 -23.15 28.32
N GLU A 10 -57.08 -23.00 27.00
CA GLU A 10 -58.34 -23.15 26.26
C GLU A 10 -58.85 -24.61 26.24
N GLY A 11 -57.96 -25.58 26.05
CA GLY A 11 -58.31 -27.01 26.08
C GLY A 11 -58.67 -27.54 27.48
N THR A 12 -58.13 -26.95 28.55
CA THR A 12 -58.50 -27.32 29.93
C THR A 12 -59.83 -26.70 30.38
N LEU A 13 -60.23 -25.57 29.80
CA LEU A 13 -61.52 -24.93 30.05
C LEU A 13 -62.68 -25.70 29.38
N GLU A 14 -62.44 -26.32 28.23
CA GLU A 14 -63.46 -27.06 27.47
C GLU A 14 -63.92 -28.36 28.15
N LEU A 15 -63.06 -29.02 28.94
CA LEU A 15 -63.35 -30.32 29.56
C LEU A 15 -64.15 -30.22 30.88
N ARG A 16 -64.42 -29.00 31.40
CA ARG A 16 -64.98 -28.77 32.75
C ARG A 16 -66.36 -28.10 32.82
N ASP A 17 -67.01 -27.84 31.69
CA ASP A 17 -68.30 -27.14 31.65
C ASP A 17 -69.49 -28.12 31.57
N THR A 18 -69.86 -28.79 32.67
CA THR A 18 -71.23 -29.29 32.81
C THR A 18 -72.13 -28.13 33.23
N TYR A 19 -73.05 -27.71 32.36
CA TYR A 19 -73.95 -26.58 32.62
C TYR A 19 -74.92 -26.91 33.76
N SER A 20 -75.06 -26.01 34.75
CA SER A 20 -75.99 -26.20 35.88
C SER A 20 -77.40 -25.65 35.61
N SER A 21 -77.57 -24.83 34.55
CA SER A 21 -78.85 -24.26 34.11
C SER A 21 -78.79 -23.84 32.64
N LEU A 22 -79.94 -23.85 31.95
CA LEU A 22 -80.07 -23.38 30.56
C LEU A 22 -79.63 -21.91 30.41
N GLN A 23 -79.89 -21.06 31.41
CA GLN A 23 -79.46 -19.66 31.41
C GLN A 23 -77.93 -19.55 31.47
N GLN A 24 -77.28 -20.38 32.30
CA GLN A 24 -75.82 -20.43 32.40
C GLN A 24 -75.19 -20.91 31.09
N GLU A 25 -75.82 -21.88 30.43
CA GLU A 25 -75.39 -22.38 29.12
C GLU A 25 -75.43 -21.28 28.05
N VAL A 26 -76.52 -20.52 27.97
CA VAL A 26 -76.65 -19.39 27.04
C VAL A 26 -75.58 -18.34 27.31
N GLU A 27 -75.32 -17.97 28.57
CA GLU A 27 -74.28 -17.00 28.92
C GLU A 27 -72.87 -17.47 28.56
N ILE A 28 -72.53 -18.73 28.86
CA ILE A 28 -71.22 -19.31 28.53
C ILE A 28 -71.05 -19.39 27.01
N LYS A 29 -72.05 -19.88 26.27
CA LYS A 29 -72.02 -19.91 24.80
C LYS A 29 -71.92 -18.52 24.19
N THR A 30 -72.61 -17.52 24.75
CA THR A 30 -72.51 -16.12 24.30
C THR A 30 -71.11 -15.56 24.53
N LYS A 31 -70.48 -15.87 25.68
CA LYS A 31 -69.09 -15.49 25.94
C LYS A 31 -68.11 -16.18 24.99
N LYS A 32 -68.28 -17.48 24.74
CA LYS A 32 -67.48 -18.24 23.75
C LYS A 32 -67.63 -17.65 22.35
N LEU A 33 -68.85 -17.33 21.93
CA LEU A 33 -69.13 -16.69 20.64
C LEU A 33 -68.44 -15.32 20.53
N LYS A 34 -68.54 -14.46 21.56
CA LYS A 34 -67.85 -13.16 21.58
C LYS A 34 -66.33 -13.31 21.48
N LYS A 35 -65.74 -14.28 22.19
CA LYS A 35 -64.30 -14.59 22.11
C LYS A 35 -63.90 -15.04 20.70
N LEU A 36 -64.63 -15.99 20.11
CA LEU A 36 -64.35 -16.47 18.74
C LEU A 36 -64.53 -15.36 17.71
N PHE A 37 -65.55 -14.50 17.88
CA PHE A 37 -65.76 -13.35 17.01
C PHE A 37 -64.62 -12.33 17.11
N ALA A 38 -64.14 -12.03 18.32
CA ALA A 38 -62.99 -11.16 18.52
C ALA A 38 -61.72 -11.75 17.88
N LYS A 39 -61.46 -13.05 18.05
CA LYS A 39 -60.36 -13.76 17.37
C LYS A 39 -60.48 -13.69 15.86
N LEU A 40 -61.68 -13.91 15.32
CA LEU A 40 -61.95 -13.79 13.88
C LEU A 40 -61.69 -12.38 13.36
N GLN A 41 -62.09 -11.35 14.11
CA GLN A 41 -61.85 -9.96 13.73
C GLN A 41 -60.37 -9.59 13.79
N ALA A 42 -59.64 -10.08 14.80
CA ALA A 42 -58.19 -9.92 14.91
C ALA A 42 -57.49 -10.55 13.69
N VAL A 43 -57.77 -11.83 13.40
CA VAL A 43 -57.19 -12.53 12.23
C VAL A 43 -57.54 -11.82 10.91
N LYS A 44 -58.74 -11.26 10.78
CA LYS A 44 -59.09 -10.45 9.59
C LYS A 44 -58.23 -9.19 9.47
N SER A 45 -57.97 -8.50 10.58
CA SER A 45 -57.05 -7.35 10.60
C SER A 45 -55.65 -7.80 10.22
N ASP A 46 -55.14 -8.86 10.83
CA ASP A 46 -53.80 -9.38 10.56
C ASP A 46 -53.62 -9.77 9.09
N ILE A 47 -54.66 -10.37 8.47
CA ILE A 47 -54.64 -10.69 7.02
C ILE A 47 -54.55 -9.41 6.18
N GLN A 48 -55.27 -8.36 6.56
CA GLN A 48 -55.23 -7.09 5.83
C GLN A 48 -53.85 -6.45 5.97
N ASP A 49 -53.31 -6.40 7.18
CA ASP A 49 -52.00 -5.81 7.46
C ASP A 49 -50.89 -6.56 6.70
N LEU A 50 -50.91 -7.90 6.71
CA LEU A 50 -49.99 -8.73 5.91
C LEU A 50 -50.11 -8.48 4.41
N GLN A 51 -51.33 -8.30 3.90
CA GLN A 51 -51.54 -8.04 2.49
C GLN A 51 -50.97 -6.67 2.09
N GLU A 52 -51.13 -5.64 2.93
CA GLU A 52 -50.56 -4.31 2.72
C GLU A 52 -49.02 -4.35 2.79
N GLU A 53 -48.44 -5.09 3.72
CA GLU A 53 -47.00 -5.34 3.81
C GLU A 53 -46.47 -6.03 2.56
N HIS A 54 -47.08 -7.14 2.14
CA HIS A 54 -46.70 -7.85 0.90
C HIS A 54 -46.78 -6.97 -0.35
N VAL A 55 -47.79 -6.10 -0.45
CA VAL A 55 -47.88 -5.15 -1.57
C VAL A 55 -46.73 -4.15 -1.54
N ARG A 56 -46.38 -3.64 -0.36
CA ARG A 56 -45.26 -2.71 -0.17
C ARG A 56 -43.92 -3.36 -0.52
N GLU A 57 -43.63 -4.53 0.05
CA GLU A 57 -42.41 -5.29 -0.24
C GLU A 57 -42.28 -5.59 -1.74
N ARG A 58 -43.38 -6.00 -2.39
CA ARG A 58 -43.39 -6.24 -3.83
C ARG A 58 -43.04 -4.98 -4.61
N GLN A 59 -43.59 -3.83 -4.24
CA GLN A 59 -43.29 -2.55 -4.90
C GLN A 59 -41.83 -2.12 -4.69
N GLU A 60 -41.27 -2.35 -3.51
CA GLU A 60 -39.86 -2.04 -3.21
C GLU A 60 -38.90 -2.93 -4.01
N LEU A 61 -39.20 -4.23 -4.12
CA LEU A 61 -38.46 -5.16 -4.96
C LEU A 61 -38.56 -4.80 -6.44
N GLU A 62 -39.74 -4.39 -6.91
CA GLU A 62 -39.96 -3.93 -8.29
C GLU A 62 -39.16 -2.66 -8.60
N GLN A 63 -39.15 -1.69 -7.68
CA GLN A 63 -38.32 -0.49 -7.82
C GLN A 63 -36.83 -0.83 -7.88
N THR A 64 -36.35 -1.71 -7.00
CA THR A 64 -34.96 -2.17 -6.99
C THR A 64 -34.60 -2.87 -8.30
N GLN A 65 -35.50 -3.72 -8.81
CA GLN A 65 -35.33 -4.38 -10.11
C GLN A 65 -35.22 -3.36 -11.25
N ASP A 66 -36.10 -2.37 -11.28
CA ASP A 66 -36.11 -1.32 -12.31
C ASP A 66 -34.83 -0.48 -12.29
N GLU A 67 -34.32 -0.15 -11.10
CA GLU A 67 -33.05 0.56 -10.92
C GLU A 67 -31.86 -0.25 -11.43
N LEU A 68 -31.76 -1.52 -11.02
CA LEU A 68 -30.71 -2.43 -11.48
C LEU A 68 -30.78 -2.64 -13.00
N MET A 69 -31.99 -2.78 -13.56
CA MET A 69 -32.22 -2.89 -15.00
C MET A 69 -31.80 -1.62 -15.74
N ARG A 70 -32.08 -0.44 -15.18
CA ARG A 70 -31.65 0.85 -15.75
C ARG A 70 -30.13 0.97 -15.74
N GLU A 71 -29.48 0.63 -14.63
CA GLU A 71 -28.02 0.65 -14.54
C GLU A 71 -27.41 -0.35 -15.52
N LEU A 72 -27.89 -1.59 -15.57
CA LEU A 72 -27.40 -2.61 -16.50
C LEU A 72 -27.50 -2.15 -17.95
N LYS A 73 -28.67 -1.62 -18.35
CA LYS A 73 -28.87 -1.06 -19.70
C LYS A 73 -27.88 0.05 -20.00
N LEU A 74 -27.64 0.95 -19.04
CA LEU A 74 -26.63 2.01 -19.19
C LEU A 74 -25.22 1.42 -19.39
N LYS A 75 -24.80 0.45 -18.57
CA LYS A 75 -23.48 -0.19 -18.73
C LYS A 75 -23.35 -0.88 -20.08
N VAL A 76 -24.37 -1.61 -20.52
CA VAL A 76 -24.39 -2.29 -21.83
C VAL A 76 -24.28 -1.27 -22.96
N LEU A 77 -25.04 -0.17 -22.89
CA LEU A 77 -24.97 0.91 -23.88
C LEU A 77 -23.57 1.53 -23.93
N ILE A 78 -22.95 1.77 -22.79
CA ILE A 78 -21.56 2.26 -22.72
C ILE A 78 -20.61 1.25 -23.38
N ILE A 79 -20.73 -0.03 -23.06
CA ILE A 79 -19.91 -1.09 -23.65
C ILE A 79 -20.06 -1.11 -25.17
N ASP A 80 -21.29 -1.06 -25.69
CA ASP A 80 -21.55 -1.18 -27.13
C ASP A 80 -21.13 0.06 -27.93
N ASN A 81 -21.15 1.26 -27.33
CA ASN A 81 -20.78 2.50 -28.02
C ASN A 81 -19.30 2.88 -27.85
N PHE A 82 -18.65 2.51 -26.74
CA PHE A 82 -17.31 3.00 -26.39
C PHE A 82 -16.23 1.92 -26.37
N ILE A 83 -16.59 0.62 -26.37
CA ILE A 83 -15.61 -0.47 -26.34
C ILE A 83 -15.59 -1.16 -27.72
N PRO A 84 -14.42 -1.25 -28.37
CA PRO A 84 -14.28 -2.02 -29.61
C PRO A 84 -14.76 -3.47 -29.42
N PRO A 85 -15.47 -4.06 -30.40
CA PRO A 85 -16.06 -5.39 -30.26
C PRO A 85 -15.00 -6.47 -29.99
N GLU A 86 -13.80 -6.32 -30.55
CA GLU A 86 -12.68 -7.24 -30.30
C GLU A 86 -12.24 -7.26 -28.82
N GLU A 87 -12.18 -6.10 -28.16
CA GLU A 87 -11.79 -6.02 -26.75
C GLU A 87 -12.90 -6.54 -25.84
N LYS A 88 -14.16 -6.25 -26.17
CA LYS A 88 -15.33 -6.83 -25.46
C LYS A 88 -15.26 -8.36 -25.45
N THR A 89 -15.06 -8.99 -26.61
CA THR A 89 -14.96 -10.45 -26.72
C THR A 89 -13.77 -11.00 -25.93
N LYS A 90 -12.61 -10.34 -26.01
CA LYS A 90 -11.40 -10.72 -25.25
C LYS A 90 -11.63 -10.69 -23.73
N ILE A 91 -12.37 -9.70 -23.22
CA ILE A 91 -12.68 -9.57 -21.79
C ILE A 91 -13.67 -10.65 -21.36
N ILE A 92 -14.76 -10.85 -22.11
CA ILE A 92 -15.80 -11.86 -21.79
C ILE A 92 -15.20 -13.26 -21.74
N GLN A 93 -14.32 -13.62 -22.67
CA GLN A 93 -13.67 -14.94 -22.69
C GLN A 93 -12.74 -15.19 -21.50
N ARG A 94 -12.31 -14.14 -20.80
CA ARG A 94 -11.40 -14.25 -19.65
C ARG A 94 -12.07 -14.01 -18.31
N ALA A 95 -13.31 -13.52 -18.33
CA ALA A 95 -14.07 -13.28 -17.13
C ALA A 95 -14.48 -14.62 -16.53
N GLU A 96 -14.06 -14.87 -15.31
CA GLU A 96 -14.37 -16.05 -14.53
C GLU A 96 -14.98 -15.58 -13.21
N PHE A 97 -16.10 -16.19 -12.84
CA PHE A 97 -16.79 -15.85 -11.61
C PHE A 97 -16.26 -16.71 -10.46
N ASP A 98 -15.80 -16.05 -9.41
CA ASP A 98 -15.33 -16.70 -8.17
C ASP A 98 -16.50 -16.77 -7.19
N GLU A 99 -17.11 -17.96 -7.06
CA GLU A 99 -18.25 -18.21 -6.17
C GLU A 99 -17.90 -18.06 -4.68
N GLU A 100 -16.64 -18.31 -4.28
CA GLU A 100 -16.23 -18.19 -2.87
C GLU A 100 -16.16 -16.73 -2.43
N ARG A 101 -15.80 -15.84 -3.36
CA ARG A 101 -15.62 -14.40 -3.11
C ARG A 101 -16.76 -13.54 -3.63
N ASP A 102 -17.71 -14.12 -4.35
CA ASP A 102 -18.84 -13.44 -5.02
C ASP A 102 -18.36 -12.30 -5.94
N GLN A 103 -17.28 -12.55 -6.71
CA GLN A 103 -16.61 -11.52 -7.51
C GLN A 103 -16.19 -12.04 -8.89
N TRP A 104 -16.31 -11.18 -9.90
CA TRP A 104 -15.76 -11.44 -11.23
C TRP A 104 -14.26 -11.19 -11.26
N MET A 105 -13.48 -12.19 -11.68
CA MET A 105 -12.04 -12.10 -11.90
C MET A 105 -11.71 -12.22 -13.38
N LEU A 106 -10.71 -11.47 -13.84
CA LEU A 106 -10.20 -11.57 -15.21
C LEU A 106 -8.94 -12.42 -15.24
N ARG A 107 -8.96 -13.49 -16.04
CA ARG A 107 -7.76 -14.29 -16.30
C ARG A 107 -6.71 -13.45 -17.02
N LEU A 108 -5.51 -13.38 -16.46
CA LEU A 108 -4.39 -12.66 -17.06
C LEU A 108 -4.04 -13.25 -18.44
N LEU A 109 -3.85 -12.36 -19.41
CA LEU A 109 -3.44 -12.68 -20.78
C LEU A 109 -2.09 -13.39 -20.89
N ALA A 110 -1.23 -13.13 -19.92
CA ALA A 110 0.11 -13.65 -19.96
C ALA A 110 0.11 -15.08 -19.39
N LYS A 111 0.69 -16.01 -20.15
CA LYS A 111 1.68 -16.92 -19.58
C LYS A 111 2.76 -16.08 -18.88
N SER A 112 2.45 -15.48 -17.74
CA SER A 112 3.42 -14.86 -16.84
C SER A 112 3.59 -15.77 -15.65
N GLU A 113 4.04 -16.98 -15.90
CA GLU A 113 4.78 -17.74 -14.89
C GLU A 113 6.22 -17.20 -14.78
N GLY A 114 6.34 -15.88 -14.55
CA GLY A 114 7.64 -15.25 -14.36
C GLY A 114 7.57 -13.73 -14.37
N PRO A 115 8.43 -13.05 -13.59
CA PRO A 115 8.58 -11.61 -13.71
C PRO A 115 8.91 -11.27 -15.15
N GLN A 116 8.30 -10.20 -15.64
CA GLN A 116 8.39 -9.66 -16.99
C GLN A 116 9.84 -9.27 -17.34
N GLN A 117 10.70 -10.27 -17.50
CA GLN A 117 12.06 -10.12 -17.96
C GLN A 117 11.96 -9.89 -19.45
N MET A 118 11.75 -8.63 -19.84
CA MET A 118 12.13 -8.19 -21.18
C MET A 118 13.51 -8.75 -21.45
N ALA A 119 13.66 -9.56 -22.52
CA ALA A 119 14.92 -10.24 -22.82
C ALA A 119 16.08 -9.26 -22.66
N LYS A 120 16.99 -9.55 -21.72
CA LYS A 120 18.12 -8.66 -21.43
C LYS A 120 18.88 -8.47 -22.74
N ARG A 121 18.99 -7.22 -23.20
CA ARG A 121 19.73 -6.90 -24.42
C ARG A 121 21.16 -7.44 -24.27
N PRO A 122 21.73 -8.08 -25.31
CA PRO A 122 23.09 -8.60 -25.23
C PRO A 122 24.05 -7.45 -24.92
N VAL A 123 24.88 -7.65 -23.89
CA VAL A 123 25.91 -6.69 -23.48
C VAL A 123 27.10 -6.84 -24.43
N SER A 124 27.74 -5.72 -24.77
CA SER A 124 28.97 -5.77 -25.57
C SER A 124 30.07 -6.53 -24.83
N ALA A 125 30.92 -7.27 -25.56
CA ALA A 125 32.07 -7.98 -24.98
C ALA A 125 33.04 -7.05 -24.22
N VAL A 126 32.99 -5.74 -24.51
CA VAL A 126 33.83 -4.70 -23.89
C VAL A 126 33.09 -3.97 -22.76
N GLY A 127 31.97 -4.51 -22.27
CA GLY A 127 31.20 -3.93 -21.16
C GLY A 127 30.33 -2.72 -21.52
N ASN A 128 30.33 -2.28 -22.77
CA ASN A 128 29.48 -1.18 -23.24
C ASN A 128 28.01 -1.60 -23.35
N ARG A 129 27.11 -0.61 -23.16
CA ARG A 129 25.64 -0.79 -23.27
C ARG A 129 25.18 -1.28 -24.65
N ARG A 130 26.02 -1.12 -25.68
CA ARG A 130 25.78 -1.53 -27.08
C ARG A 130 27.09 -2.00 -27.73
N PRO A 131 27.04 -2.90 -28.73
CA PRO A 131 28.20 -3.22 -29.55
C PRO A 131 28.69 -1.97 -30.30
N VAL A 132 30.00 -1.72 -30.28
CA VAL A 132 30.65 -0.57 -30.93
C VAL A 132 31.80 -1.08 -31.80
N THR A 133 31.94 -0.52 -33.00
CA THR A 133 33.03 -0.87 -33.93
C THR A 133 34.39 -0.34 -33.44
N ASP A 134 35.48 -0.96 -33.88
CA ASP A 134 36.83 -0.54 -33.44
C ASP A 134 37.18 0.89 -33.90
N TYR A 135 36.69 1.31 -35.07
CA TYR A 135 36.80 2.69 -35.52
C TYR A 135 36.15 3.68 -34.54
N ALA A 136 34.92 3.38 -34.08
CA ALA A 136 34.22 4.25 -33.13
C ALA A 136 34.92 4.28 -31.76
N LYS A 137 35.56 3.18 -31.33
CA LYS A 137 36.37 3.17 -30.10
C LYS A 137 37.60 4.10 -30.22
N MET A 138 38.34 4.01 -31.32
CA MET A 138 39.52 4.88 -31.55
C MET A 138 39.12 6.34 -31.67
N ALA A 139 38.04 6.64 -32.42
CA ALA A 139 37.52 8.00 -32.55
C ALA A 139 37.04 8.58 -31.20
N ALA A 140 36.42 7.76 -30.34
CA ALA A 140 36.00 8.16 -29.01
C ALA A 140 37.16 8.50 -28.07
N GLN A 141 38.35 7.89 -28.25
CA GLN A 141 39.57 8.18 -27.51
C GLN A 141 40.30 9.43 -28.04
N MET A 142 40.26 9.65 -29.35
CA MET A 142 41.02 10.70 -30.04
C MET A 142 40.34 12.07 -30.06
N GLY A 143 39.04 12.16 -29.79
CA GLY A 143 38.42 13.49 -29.66
C GLY A 143 36.90 13.48 -29.68
N GLY A 144 36.32 13.77 -28.51
CA GLY A 144 35.17 14.66 -28.26
C GLY A 144 33.81 14.44 -28.94
N ASN A 145 33.72 13.82 -30.12
CA ASN A 145 32.47 13.76 -30.87
C ASN A 145 31.48 12.81 -30.16
N PRO A 146 30.34 13.32 -29.65
CA PRO A 146 29.36 12.51 -28.92
C PRO A 146 28.81 11.34 -29.73
N ARG A 147 28.87 11.41 -31.07
CA ARG A 147 28.41 10.35 -31.98
C ARG A 147 29.10 9.01 -31.75
N TYR A 148 30.37 9.00 -31.37
CA TYR A 148 31.16 7.77 -31.22
C TYR A 148 31.23 7.26 -29.78
N LYS A 149 30.56 7.92 -28.83
CA LYS A 149 30.53 7.51 -27.42
C LYS A 149 29.53 6.36 -27.24
N ALA A 150 29.87 5.43 -26.35
CA ALA A 150 29.01 4.29 -26.01
C ALA A 150 27.80 4.67 -25.15
N GLU A 151 27.83 5.88 -24.57
CA GLU A 151 26.83 6.41 -23.66
C GLU A 151 26.22 7.69 -24.23
N ASN A 152 24.93 7.90 -23.96
CA ASN A 152 24.21 9.12 -24.34
C ASN A 152 24.40 10.21 -23.28
N VAL A 153 25.64 10.45 -22.88
CA VAL A 153 26.00 11.48 -21.90
C VAL A 153 26.99 12.43 -22.55
N LEU A 154 26.65 13.72 -22.56
CA LEU A 154 27.58 14.77 -22.99
C LEU A 154 28.54 15.04 -21.83
N GLN A 155 29.82 14.76 -22.06
CA GLN A 155 30.86 15.12 -21.10
C GLN A 155 31.23 16.59 -21.34
N VAL A 156 30.65 17.46 -20.52
CA VAL A 156 30.90 18.91 -20.55
C VAL A 156 32.02 19.22 -19.55
N GLU A 157 33.00 20.02 -19.96
CA GLU A 157 33.99 20.57 -19.04
C GLU A 157 33.29 21.55 -18.10
N LEU A 158 33.36 21.29 -16.80
CA LEU A 158 32.76 22.16 -15.79
C LEU A 158 33.61 23.43 -15.68
N ASP A 159 33.04 24.57 -16.09
CA ASP A 159 33.63 25.87 -15.80
C ASP A 159 33.43 26.17 -14.31
N MET A 160 34.53 26.09 -13.55
CA MET A 160 34.48 26.32 -12.12
C MET A 160 34.22 27.80 -11.88
N PRO A 161 33.20 28.18 -11.09
CA PRO A 161 32.88 29.59 -10.86
C PRO A 161 34.09 30.34 -10.34
N ASN A 162 34.30 31.56 -10.85
CA ASN A 162 35.30 32.47 -10.31
C ASN A 162 35.10 32.59 -8.79
N ARG A 163 36.19 32.45 -8.02
CA ARG A 163 36.16 32.50 -6.57
C ARG A 163 35.46 33.79 -6.10
N THR A 164 34.31 33.65 -5.46
CA THR A 164 33.48 34.77 -4.97
C THR A 164 33.77 35.16 -3.52
N THR A 165 34.73 34.49 -2.85
CA THR A 165 35.09 34.78 -1.47
C THR A 165 36.19 35.83 -1.39
N ARG A 166 35.89 36.94 -0.72
CA ARG A 166 36.89 37.91 -0.26
C ARG A 166 37.70 37.28 0.88
N ASP A 167 39.03 37.38 0.82
CA ASP A 167 39.89 36.95 1.93
C ASP A 167 39.57 37.78 3.18
N TYR A 168 39.46 37.10 4.33
CA TYR A 168 39.18 37.76 5.59
C TYR A 168 40.40 38.57 6.04
N GLU A 169 40.27 39.90 6.03
CA GLU A 169 41.21 40.79 6.70
C GLU A 169 40.78 40.88 8.15
N GLY A 170 41.57 40.25 9.04
CA GLY A 170 41.30 40.29 10.47
C GLY A 170 41.35 41.71 11.05
N PRO A 171 40.74 41.96 12.21
CA PRO A 171 40.79 43.26 12.88
C PRO A 171 42.25 43.65 13.14
N SER A 172 42.60 44.92 12.95
CA SER A 172 43.91 45.46 13.35
C SER A 172 44.04 45.38 14.87
N VAL A 173 44.71 44.34 15.36
CA VAL A 173 44.97 44.16 16.80
C VAL A 173 46.09 45.09 17.23
N ALA A 174 46.01 45.66 18.43
CA ALA A 174 47.11 46.46 18.97
C ALA A 174 48.36 45.57 19.14
N PRO A 175 49.59 46.08 18.85
CA PRO A 175 50.82 45.27 18.84
C PRO A 175 51.07 44.48 20.12
N ARG A 176 50.63 45.01 21.27
CA ARG A 176 50.76 44.37 22.57
C ARG A 176 49.84 43.16 22.74
N VAL A 177 48.65 43.20 22.16
CA VAL A 177 47.68 42.10 22.21
C VAL A 177 48.11 41.00 21.24
N GLN A 178 48.65 41.38 20.08
CA GLN A 178 49.20 40.43 19.11
C GLN A 178 50.41 39.69 19.67
N ALA A 179 51.35 40.39 20.33
CA ALA A 179 52.49 39.75 20.99
C ALA A 179 52.09 38.79 22.12
N ALA A 180 51.01 39.07 22.85
CA ALA A 180 50.50 38.18 23.89
C ALA A 180 49.80 36.94 23.30
N LEU A 181 49.07 37.11 22.20
CA LEU A 181 48.48 36.00 21.45
C LEU A 181 49.55 35.10 20.82
N ASP A 182 50.56 35.69 20.18
CA ASP A 182 51.67 34.96 19.56
C ASP A 182 52.50 34.20 20.60
N ALA A 183 52.77 34.81 21.77
CA ALA A 183 53.43 34.14 22.88
C ALA A 183 52.61 32.98 23.48
N ALA A 184 51.28 33.06 23.41
CA ALA A 184 50.38 31.99 23.88
C ALA A 184 50.16 30.88 22.83
N LEU A 185 50.42 31.18 21.55
CA LEU A 185 50.35 30.24 20.42
C LEU A 185 51.69 29.61 20.08
N GLN A 186 52.78 30.09 20.69
CA GLN A 186 54.09 29.46 20.58
C GLN A 186 54.04 28.17 21.40
N ASP A 187 53.96 27.04 20.70
CA ASP A 187 54.07 25.71 21.30
C ASP A 187 55.34 25.70 22.16
N GLU A 188 55.22 25.56 23.49
CA GLU A 188 56.38 25.43 24.36
C GLU A 188 57.12 24.16 23.93
N ASP A 189 58.40 24.29 23.60
CA ASP A 189 59.25 23.14 23.25
C ASP A 189 59.14 22.11 24.38
N ASP A 190 58.63 20.91 24.05
CA ASP A 190 58.64 19.77 24.94
C ASP A 190 60.07 19.63 25.51
N LEU A 191 60.22 19.84 26.82
CA LEU A 191 61.48 19.59 27.54
C LEU A 191 61.78 18.09 27.45
N ASP A 192 62.50 17.68 26.41
CA ASP A 192 63.04 16.33 26.26
C ASP A 192 64.11 16.10 27.36
N LEU A 193 63.67 15.52 28.48
CA LEU A 193 64.57 14.89 29.45
C LEU A 193 65.21 13.65 28.82
N GLU A 194 66.38 13.81 28.19
CA GLU A 194 67.19 12.70 27.69
C GLU A 194 67.64 11.77 28.84
N ILE A 195 66.98 10.63 28.99
CA ILE A 195 67.51 9.48 29.74
C ILE A 195 68.52 8.77 28.84
N GLN A 196 69.83 8.91 29.11
CA GLN A 196 70.88 8.17 28.42
C GLN A 196 70.85 6.67 28.75
N PRO A 197 70.69 5.76 27.78
CA PRO A 197 70.83 4.32 28.01
C PRO A 197 72.19 3.86 27.48
N SER A 198 73.23 3.95 28.30
CA SER A 198 74.53 3.33 28.04
C SER A 198 74.96 2.38 29.15
N VAL A 199 74.15 1.35 29.42
CA VAL A 199 74.61 0.07 29.96
C VAL A 199 73.65 -1.02 29.45
N PHE A 200 74.17 -2.20 29.12
CA PHE A 200 73.50 -3.37 28.52
C PHE A 200 73.48 -3.41 26.99
N ALA A 201 74.68 -3.56 26.44
CA ALA A 201 74.86 -4.42 25.27
C ALA A 201 74.55 -5.88 25.66
N ASN A 202 73.68 -6.58 24.93
CA ASN A 202 74.13 -7.82 24.31
C ASN A 202 73.38 -8.20 23.02
N ARG A 203 74.18 -8.05 21.97
CA ARG A 203 74.12 -8.46 20.57
C ARG A 203 73.73 -9.94 20.35
N ASN A 204 72.76 -10.18 19.45
CA ASN A 204 73.00 -11.08 18.33
C ASN A 204 72.09 -10.80 17.13
N LYS A 205 72.71 -10.71 15.94
CA LYS A 205 72.06 -10.46 14.64
C LYS A 205 71.63 -11.78 14.02
N GLY A 206 70.38 -11.85 13.52
CA GLY A 206 69.91 -12.88 12.59
C GLY A 206 68.75 -12.34 11.75
N LYS A 207 68.98 -12.14 10.45
CA LYS A 207 68.07 -11.55 9.44
C LYS A 207 66.89 -12.48 9.12
N VAL A 208 65.64 -11.98 9.04
CA VAL A 208 64.62 -12.46 8.07
C VAL A 208 63.65 -11.32 7.69
N LYS A 209 63.24 -11.38 6.41
CA LYS A 209 62.44 -10.51 5.54
C LYS A 209 61.14 -9.92 6.11
N LYS A 210 60.82 -8.73 5.59
CA LYS A 210 59.56 -7.98 5.74
C LYS A 210 58.59 -8.42 4.63
N GLU A 211 57.58 -9.24 4.97
CA GLU A 211 56.39 -9.45 4.15
C GLU A 211 55.24 -8.58 4.72
N LYS A 212 54.61 -7.78 3.85
CA LYS A 212 53.37 -7.07 4.17
C LYS A 212 52.19 -8.00 3.86
N ALA A 213 51.57 -8.57 4.89
CA ALA A 213 50.28 -9.23 4.80
C ALA A 213 49.18 -8.30 5.34
N LYS A 214 48.12 -8.15 4.53
CA LYS A 214 46.82 -7.56 4.90
C LYS A 214 46.08 -8.53 5.82
N GLU A 215 45.39 -8.05 6.86
CA GLU A 215 44.03 -8.53 7.16
C GLU A 215 43.21 -7.63 8.09
N LYS A 216 41.89 -7.85 7.96
CA LYS A 216 40.71 -7.03 8.29
C LYS A 216 40.32 -7.04 9.77
N LYS A 217 39.55 -6.03 10.20
CA LYS A 217 38.45 -6.09 11.22
C LYS A 217 37.43 -4.94 10.96
N PRO A 218 36.21 -4.93 11.53
CA PRO A 218 35.03 -5.73 11.13
C PRO A 218 33.78 -4.87 10.82
N LYS A 219 32.75 -5.46 10.20
CA LYS A 219 31.41 -4.85 9.95
C LYS A 219 30.45 -5.08 11.13
N VAL A 220 29.61 -4.07 11.42
CA VAL A 220 28.37 -4.20 12.23
C VAL A 220 27.14 -3.91 11.33
N LYS A 221 26.03 -4.61 11.62
CA LYS A 221 24.80 -4.79 10.83
C LYS A 221 23.62 -3.94 11.34
N LYS A 222 22.53 -3.98 10.53
CA LYS A 222 21.06 -3.82 10.82
C LYS A 222 20.48 -2.42 10.51
N SER A 223 19.26 -2.24 10.00
CA SER A 223 18.13 -3.15 9.71
C SER A 223 17.09 -2.43 8.82
N ALA A 224 16.18 -3.23 8.25
CA ALA A 224 15.03 -2.84 7.44
C ALA A 224 13.89 -2.16 8.23
N GLY A 225 13.06 -1.41 7.50
CA GLY A 225 11.61 -1.26 7.71
C GLY A 225 11.13 -0.20 8.71
N GLY A 226 10.40 0.81 8.23
CA GLY A 226 9.64 1.72 9.10
C GLY A 226 9.17 3.00 8.42
N ASN A 227 7.99 2.93 7.81
CA ASN A 227 6.96 3.97 7.68
C ASN A 227 7.37 5.47 7.68
N SER A 228 7.13 6.16 6.57
CA SER A 228 6.99 7.62 6.57
C SER A 228 5.82 8.06 5.68
N GLU A 229 4.61 7.77 6.14
CA GLU A 229 3.48 8.66 5.94
C GLU A 229 3.81 10.01 6.60
N LEU A 230 4.36 10.97 5.84
CA LEU A 230 4.56 12.32 6.39
C LEU A 230 4.41 13.43 5.34
N TYR A 231 3.45 13.29 4.41
CA TYR A 231 2.92 14.42 3.66
C TYR A 231 1.42 14.23 3.39
N PRO A 232 0.55 15.22 3.67
CA PRO A 232 -0.84 15.15 3.28
C PRO A 232 -0.98 15.31 1.75
N THR A 233 -1.65 14.35 1.12
CA THR A 233 -1.98 14.38 -0.31
C THR A 233 -3.21 15.25 -0.56
N ALA A 234 -3.09 16.24 -1.43
CA ALA A 234 -4.18 17.17 -1.75
C ALA A 234 -5.37 16.45 -2.42
N ARG A 235 -6.56 16.56 -1.83
CA ARG A 235 -7.85 16.22 -2.48
C ARG A 235 -8.48 17.52 -2.96
N GLY A 236 -8.46 17.75 -4.27
CA GLY A 236 -9.13 18.89 -4.90
C GLY A 236 -9.88 18.45 -6.15
N LEU A 237 -11.19 18.28 -6.00
CA LEU A 237 -12.16 18.47 -7.08
C LEU A 237 -12.34 19.98 -7.27
N ILE A 238 -11.61 20.60 -8.22
CA ILE A 238 -12.03 21.80 -8.96
C ILE A 238 -11.48 21.64 -10.39
N ALA A 239 -12.32 21.97 -11.38
CA ALA A 239 -12.13 21.71 -12.81
C ALA A 239 -10.89 22.41 -13.43
N LYS A 240 -10.43 21.87 -14.57
CA LYS A 240 -9.35 22.41 -15.40
C LYS A 240 -9.62 23.83 -15.87
#